data_AF-A0A949BS52-F1
#
_entry.id   AF-A0A949BS52-F1
#
_cell.length_a   1.000
_cell.length_b   1.000
_cell.length_c   1.000
_cell.angle_alpha   90.00
_cell.angle_beta   90.00
_cell.angle_gamma   90.00
#
_symmetry.space_group_name_H-M   'P 1'
#
loop_
_entity.id
_entity.type
_entity.pdbx_description
1 polymer ?
#
loop_
_entity_poly.entity_id
_entity_poly.type
_entity_poly.pdbx_seq_one_letter_code
_entity_poly.pdbx_strand_id
1 'polypeptide(L)'
;MRRGILWAIGRIGEKNPELVAEAVPEVEELLQDPDPEVRGYAAWALGKLGVPSAGLNDMLADEAEIELWDQGRLMHPTVGALAREALKRSEAAIGLEPTTC
;
A
#
# COMPACT_ATOMS: atom_id res chain seq x y z
N MET A 1 1.54 11.52 13.39
CA MET A 1 2.85 11.50 12.68
C MET A 1 3.08 10.23 11.84
N ARG A 2 2.23 9.19 11.94
CA ARG A 2 2.47 7.89 11.28
C ARG A 2 2.35 7.92 9.74
N ARG A 3 1.48 8.77 9.18
CA ARG A 3 1.30 8.91 7.72
C ARG A 3 2.59 9.24 6.95
N GLY A 4 3.45 10.09 7.51
CA GLY A 4 4.69 10.51 6.85
C GLY A 4 5.72 9.38 6.77
N ILE A 5 5.74 8.52 7.78
CA ILE A 5 6.61 7.33 7.83
C ILE A 5 6.16 6.32 6.77
N LEU A 6 4.85 6.03 6.71
CA LEU A 6 4.28 5.11 5.72
C LEU A 6 4.48 5.60 4.28
N TRP A 7 4.34 6.92 4.05
CA TRP A 7 4.68 7.52 2.76
C TRP A 7 6.15 7.29 2.39
N ALA A 8 7.07 7.52 3.34
CA ALA A 8 8.49 7.33 3.11
C ALA A 8 8.83 5.85 2.84
N ILE A 9 8.22 4.92 3.58
CA ILE A 9 8.37 3.47 3.39
C ILE A 9 7.98 3.08 1.95
N GLY A 10 6.81 3.49 1.45
CA GLY A 10 6.41 3.16 0.08
C GLY A 10 7.33 3.77 -0.98
N ARG A 11 7.82 5.00 -0.76
CA ARG A 11 8.74 5.70 -1.67
C ARG A 11 10.14 5.08 -1.71
N ILE A 12 10.65 4.67 -0.54
CA ILE A 12 11.95 4.00 -0.40
C ILE A 12 11.84 2.58 -0.96
N GLY A 13 10.72 1.90 -0.69
CA GLY A 13 10.42 0.55 -1.14
C GLY A 13 10.36 0.38 -2.64
N GLU A 14 9.82 1.37 -3.34
CA GLU A 14 9.83 1.42 -4.81
C GLU A 14 11.25 1.40 -5.40
N LYS A 15 12.26 1.88 -4.66
CA LYS A 15 13.65 1.94 -5.12
C LYS A 15 14.56 0.87 -4.51
N ASN A 16 14.33 0.53 -3.23
CA ASN A 16 15.14 -0.39 -2.43
C ASN A 16 14.21 -1.20 -1.52
N PRO A 17 13.54 -2.24 -2.04
CA PRO A 17 12.62 -3.07 -1.26
C PRO A 17 13.31 -3.77 -0.09
N GLU A 18 14.61 -4.06 -0.21
CA GLU A 18 15.43 -4.72 0.81
C GLU A 18 15.51 -3.92 2.13
N LEU A 19 15.53 -2.59 2.05
CA LEU A 19 15.60 -1.71 3.21
C LEU A 19 14.29 -1.62 3.99
N VAL A 20 13.19 -2.05 3.39
CA VAL A 20 11.83 -1.93 3.93
C VAL A 20 11.17 -3.28 4.13
N ALA A 21 11.81 -4.36 3.68
CA ALA A 21 11.41 -5.74 3.96
C ALA A 21 11.28 -6.00 5.46
N GLU A 22 12.17 -5.44 6.28
CA GLU A 22 12.11 -5.56 7.75
C GLU A 22 10.94 -4.77 8.36
N ALA A 23 10.45 -3.73 7.68
CA ALA A 23 9.31 -2.92 8.13
C ALA A 23 7.96 -3.50 7.68
N VAL A 24 7.93 -4.48 6.77
CA VAL A 24 6.69 -5.10 6.26
C VAL A 24 5.77 -5.59 7.38
N PRO A 25 6.24 -6.35 8.39
CA PRO A 25 5.36 -6.82 9.46
C PRO A 25 4.74 -5.68 10.28
N GLU A 26 5.52 -4.61 10.50
CA GLU A 26 5.06 -3.42 11.22
C GLU A 26 4.01 -2.65 10.40
N VAL A 27 4.16 -2.62 9.06
CA VAL A 27 3.17 -2.03 8.15
C VAL A 27 1.89 -2.88 8.09
N GLU A 28 1.99 -4.21 8.16
CA GLU A 28 0.82 -5.08 8.24
C GLU A 28 0.02 -4.85 9.53
N GLU A 29 0.68 -4.65 10.67
CA GLU A 29 -0.02 -4.29 11.91
C GLU A 29 -0.79 -2.96 11.79
N LEU A 30 -0.24 -2.01 11.03
CA LEU A 30 -0.87 -0.70 10.80
C LEU A 30 -2.11 -0.76 9.88
N LEU A 31 -2.36 -1.89 9.20
CA LEU A 31 -3.62 -2.12 8.48
C LEU A 31 -4.82 -2.28 9.44
N GLN A 32 -4.60 -2.57 10.71
CA GLN A 32 -5.65 -2.64 11.73
C GLN A 32 -5.73 -1.39 12.61
N ASP A 33 -4.98 -0.34 12.28
CA ASP A 33 -5.01 0.91 13.05
C ASP A 33 -6.42 1.54 12.98
N PRO A 34 -6.97 2.07 14.08
CA PRO A 34 -8.29 2.72 14.07
C PRO A 34 -8.35 3.93 13.14
N ASP A 35 -7.23 4.58 12.83
CA ASP A 35 -7.17 5.73 11.94
C ASP A 35 -7.20 5.30 10.45
N PRO A 36 -8.25 5.67 9.69
CA PRO A 36 -8.34 5.33 8.27
C PRO A 36 -7.18 5.88 7.43
N GLU A 37 -6.63 7.06 7.76
CA GLU A 37 -5.46 7.58 7.05
C GLU A 37 -4.31 6.58 7.18
N VAL A 38 -4.04 6.12 8.40
CA VAL A 38 -2.94 5.18 8.68
C VAL A 38 -3.14 3.86 7.92
N ARG A 39 -4.35 3.30 7.94
CA ARG A 39 -4.67 2.07 7.19
C ARG A 39 -4.46 2.24 5.68
N GLY A 40 -4.95 3.34 5.10
CA GLY A 40 -4.81 3.59 3.67
C GLY A 40 -3.36 3.84 3.25
N TYR A 41 -2.59 4.57 4.06
CA TYR A 41 -1.14 4.75 3.83
C TYR A 41 -0.36 3.43 3.94
N ALA A 42 -0.74 2.55 4.86
CA ALA A 42 -0.14 1.21 4.99
C ALA A 42 -0.45 0.34 3.77
N ALA A 43 -1.71 0.29 3.33
CA ALA A 43 -2.12 -0.42 2.13
C ALA A 43 -1.38 0.10 0.88
N TRP A 44 -1.27 1.42 0.74
CA TRP A 44 -0.51 2.05 -0.35
C TRP A 44 0.97 1.66 -0.31
N ALA A 45 1.62 1.69 0.87
CA ALA A 45 3.03 1.35 1.00
C ALA A 45 3.31 -0.11 0.61
N LEU A 46 2.48 -1.05 1.07
CA LEU A 46 2.57 -2.47 0.67
C LEU A 46 2.37 -2.65 -0.84
N GLY A 47 1.46 -1.89 -1.44
CA GLY A 47 1.25 -1.89 -2.88
C GLY A 47 2.42 -1.34 -3.69
N LYS A 48 3.15 -0.35 -3.18
CA LYS A 48 4.38 0.15 -3.81
C LYS A 48 5.55 -0.81 -3.66
N LEU A 49 5.59 -1.55 -2.54
CA LEU A 49 6.55 -2.63 -2.30
C LEU A 49 6.25 -3.88 -3.14
N GLY A 50 5.03 -4.02 -3.67
CA GLY A 50 4.60 -5.23 -4.37
C GLY A 50 4.46 -6.44 -3.45
N VAL A 51 4.27 -6.21 -2.14
CA VAL A 51 4.17 -7.27 -1.14
C VAL A 51 2.70 -7.68 -1.00
N PRO A 52 2.35 -8.93 -1.33
CA PRO A 52 1.02 -9.45 -1.04
C PRO A 52 0.88 -9.64 0.48
N SER A 53 -0.15 -9.05 1.06
CA SER A 53 -0.50 -9.22 2.47
C SER A 53 -1.94 -9.70 2.61
N ALA A 54 -2.18 -10.65 3.52
CA ALA A 54 -3.52 -11.14 3.81
C ALA A 54 -4.44 -10.02 4.30
N GLY A 55 -3.90 -9.05 5.06
CA GLY A 55 -4.66 -7.92 5.61
C GLY A 55 -5.21 -6.96 4.54
N LEU A 56 -4.66 -6.97 3.32
CA LEU A 56 -5.22 -6.19 2.20
C LEU A 56 -6.60 -6.69 1.77
N ASN A 57 -6.88 -7.99 1.92
CA ASN A 57 -8.20 -8.53 1.56
C ASN A 57 -9.31 -8.00 2.48
N ASP A 58 -9.02 -7.87 3.77
CA ASP A 58 -9.98 -7.34 4.75
C ASP A 58 -10.28 -5.85 4.47
N MET A 59 -9.28 -5.11 3.98
CA MET A 59 -9.40 -3.71 3.60
C MET A 59 -10.23 -3.48 2.33
N LEU A 60 -10.48 -4.50 1.50
CA LEU A 60 -11.27 -4.34 0.27
C LEU A 60 -12.71 -3.86 0.53
N ALA A 61 -13.25 -4.15 1.71
CA ALA A 61 -14.56 -3.70 2.15
C ALA A 61 -14.53 -2.33 2.87
N ASP A 62 -13.35 -1.77 3.12
CA ASP A 62 -13.19 -0.47 3.78
C ASP A 62 -13.43 0.66 2.77
N GLU A 63 -14.53 1.38 2.95
CA GLU A 63 -14.94 2.52 2.12
C GLU A 63 -14.40 3.86 2.65
N ALA A 64 -13.57 3.87 3.69
CA ALA A 64 -13.02 5.12 4.22
C ALA A 64 -12.18 5.83 3.15
N GLU A 65 -12.54 7.08 2.87
CA GLU A 65 -11.78 7.97 2.00
C GLU A 65 -10.59 8.56 2.76
N ILE A 66 -9.43 8.57 2.12
CA ILE A 66 -8.23 9.16 2.71
C ILE A 66 -7.61 10.17 1.76
N GLU A 67 -6.98 11.20 2.33
CA GLU A 67 -6.20 12.15 1.56
C GLU A 67 -4.78 11.58 1.37
N LEU A 68 -4.47 11.16 0.13
CA LEU A 68 -3.19 10.57 -0.22
C LEU A 68 -2.45 11.48 -1.19
N TRP A 69 -1.26 11.92 -0.78
CA TRP A 69 -0.34 12.60 -1.69
C TRP A 69 0.60 11.59 -2.36
N ASP A 70 0.38 11.34 -3.66
CA ASP A 70 1.23 10.45 -4.46
C ASP A 70 1.68 11.16 -5.75
N GLN A 71 2.95 10.99 -6.11
CA GLN A 71 3.57 11.53 -7.33
C GLN A 71 3.25 13.02 -7.64
N GLY A 72 3.19 13.88 -6.63
CA GLY A 72 2.90 15.30 -6.83
C GLY A 72 1.41 15.63 -6.99
N ARG A 73 0.53 14.64 -6.83
CA ARG A 73 -0.92 14.79 -6.92
C ARG A 73 -1.58 14.44 -5.59
N LEU A 74 -2.50 15.31 -5.17
CA LEU A 74 -3.42 15.00 -4.08
C LEU A 74 -4.55 14.13 -4.63
N MET A 75 -4.74 12.96 -4.03
CA MET A 75 -5.79 12.01 -4.38
C MET A 75 -6.66 11.76 -3.15
N HIS A 76 -7.93 11.40 -3.40
CA HIS A 76 -8.87 10.98 -2.36
C HIS A 76 -9.36 9.55 -2.63
N PRO A 77 -8.47 8.54 -2.61
CA PRO A 77 -8.90 7.16 -2.79
C PRO A 77 -9.55 6.62 -1.52
N THR A 78 -10.36 5.56 -1.68
CA THR A 78 -10.79 4.75 -0.54
C THR A 78 -9.69 3.77 -0.14
N VAL A 79 -9.67 3.37 1.13
CA VAL A 79 -8.76 2.34 1.65
C VAL A 79 -8.90 1.04 0.85
N GLY A 80 -10.13 0.61 0.54
CA GLY A 80 -10.38 -0.56 -0.30
C GLY A 80 -9.93 -0.41 -1.75
N ALA A 81 -9.98 0.80 -2.32
CA ALA A 81 -9.41 1.06 -3.64
C ALA A 81 -7.88 0.92 -3.64
N LEU A 82 -7.22 1.41 -2.59
CA LEU A 82 -5.77 1.25 -2.42
C LEU A 82 -5.37 -0.20 -2.21
N ALA A 83 -6.11 -0.94 -1.39
CA ALA A 83 -5.85 -2.36 -1.18
C ALA A 83 -6.00 -3.19 -2.47
N ARG A 84 -7.03 -2.89 -3.28
CA ARG A 84 -7.21 -3.52 -4.59
C ARG A 84 -6.05 -3.22 -5.55
N GLU A 85 -5.60 -1.96 -5.58
CA GLU A 85 -4.46 -1.55 -6.41
C GLU A 85 -3.15 -2.21 -5.92
N ALA A 86 -2.97 -2.34 -4.60
CA ALA A 86 -1.83 -3.01 -4.00
C ALA A 86 -1.75 -4.49 -4.39
N LEU A 87 -2.88 -5.20 -4.33
CA LEU A 87 -2.97 -6.60 -4.77
C LEU A 87 -2.61 -6.74 -6.26
N LYS A 88 -3.19 -5.91 -7.14
CA LYS A 88 -2.85 -5.90 -8.57
C LYS A 88 -1.36 -5.65 -8.83
N ARG A 89 -0.74 -4.76 -8.07
CA ARG A 89 0.70 -4.46 -8.18
C ARG A 89 1.56 -5.60 -7.70
N SER A 90 1.16 -6.28 -6.62
CA SER A 90 1.85 -7.49 -6.16
C SER A 90 1.79 -8.57 -7.25
N GLU A 91 0.62 -8.80 -7.86
CA GLU A 91 0.48 -9.74 -8.98
C GLU A 91 1.37 -9.37 -10.18
N ALA A 92 1.47 -8.08 -10.50
CA ALA A 92 2.38 -7.60 -11.54
C ALA A 92 3.86 -7.76 -11.18
N ALA A 93 4.22 -7.64 -9.91
CA ALA A 93 5.60 -7.81 -9.42
C ALA A 93 6.03 -9.29 -9.37
N ILE A 94 5.10 -10.23 -9.18
CA ILE A 94 5.38 -11.68 -9.08
C ILE A 94 5.46 -12.36 -10.46
N GLY A 95 5.13 -11.67 -11.56
CA GLY A 95 5.37 -12.15 -12.93
C GLY A 95 4.13 -12.70 -13.65
N LEU A 96 3.11 -11.88 -13.81
CA LEU A 96 2.25 -11.93 -15.00
C LEU A 96 2.56 -10.71 -15.85
N GLU A 97 3.64 -10.80 -16.63
CA GLU A 97 3.77 -9.95 -17.80
C GLU A 97 2.49 -10.13 -18.62
N PRO A 98 1.70 -9.08 -18.92
CA PRO A 98 0.78 -9.19 -20.03
C PRO A 98 1.66 -9.33 -21.26
N THR A 99 1.89 -10.58 -21.67
CA THR A 99 2.36 -10.90 -23.00
C THR A 99 1.39 -10.22 -23.94
N THR A 100 1.80 -9.05 -24.41
CA THR A 100 1.27 -8.43 -25.61
C THR A 100 1.52 -9.44 -26.72
N CYS A 101 0.46 -10.07 -27.19
CA CYS A 101 0.42 -10.72 -28.49
C CYS A 101 -0.84 -10.24 -29.22
#